data_AF-A0A9X3X6U8-F1
#
_entry.id   AF-A0A9X3X6U8-F1
#
_cell.length_a   1.000
_cell.length_b   1.000
_cell.length_c   1.000
_cell.angle_alpha   90.00
_cell.angle_beta   90.00
_cell.angle_gamma   90.00
#
_symmetry.space_group_name_H-M   'P 1'
#
loop_
_entity.id
_entity.type
_entity.pdbx_description
1 polymer ?
#
loop_
_entity_poly.entity_id
_entity_poly.type
_entity_poly.pdbx_seq_one_letter_code
_entity_poly.pdbx_strand_id
1 'polypeptide(L)'
;MKPRTTFANRLALSLSLFLVAPALAIPACGGEGGNGGSGNQGGSGNGGSGGSGGAGGIGFPGSGGNGGSSSSGIDACVSTNKTAELRPLDMYVMLDQSGSMVGYHDTSKYDNCTAAVEDDGLVSISRWKDVTTALNGFMKDPSSTGINVGLGFFPPYQAPTPGATKCQDNMCDINEYATPEVPIAALPGNVTPIADALDFTPCPCNGTPMSAGLQGAVKYAKQRAAENPDHVVVVVLATDGEPKGDCSGGSDDDENYTPPTEVAQDAFTGSPSIPVYVIGVGDLLSSLNGIAAAGGTGQAFLVDGDQGTTAAFVQALNDIRGKALSCEIAIPAPPPGETLDPNLVNVVYKPSDGSPEVTFTKAADAAVCADVPGSWYYDDPAKPTQIILCPEACSKIKGDNSAQLNVAFGCESVIAIPK
;
A
#
# COMPACT_ATOMS: atom_id res chain seq x y z
N MET A 1 43.30 15.43 -49.74
CA MET A 1 43.51 14.20 -50.55
C MET A 1 43.25 13.00 -49.65
N LYS A 2 42.45 12.06 -50.16
CA LYS A 2 42.00 10.78 -49.56
C LYS A 2 43.10 9.71 -49.69
N PRO A 3 43.04 8.56 -48.98
CA PRO A 3 42.03 7.49 -49.20
C PRO A 3 41.47 6.90 -47.89
N ARG A 4 40.17 6.71 -47.66
CA ARG A 4 39.20 5.73 -48.21
C ARG A 4 39.75 4.32 -48.46
N THR A 5 39.50 3.44 -47.49
CA THR A 5 39.34 1.99 -47.70
C THR A 5 37.96 1.58 -47.20
N THR A 6 37.17 1.06 -48.14
CA THR A 6 35.86 0.46 -47.94
C THR A 6 36.07 -1.04 -48.10
N PHE A 7 35.60 -1.86 -47.16
CA PHE A 7 35.33 -3.27 -47.43
C PHE A 7 34.00 -3.64 -46.77
N ALA A 8 33.00 -3.84 -47.61
CA ALA A 8 31.80 -4.60 -47.27
C ALA A 8 32.07 -6.06 -47.64
N ASN A 9 31.67 -7.01 -46.80
CA ASN A 9 31.23 -8.30 -47.31
C ASN A 9 30.20 -8.94 -46.38
N ARG A 10 29.13 -9.42 -47.01
CA ARG A 10 28.01 -10.16 -46.42
C ARG A 10 28.42 -11.63 -46.25
N LEU A 11 27.94 -12.32 -45.21
CA LEU A 11 27.58 -13.72 -45.32
C LEU A 11 26.55 -14.14 -44.26
N ALA A 12 25.55 -14.89 -44.71
CA ALA A 12 24.43 -15.43 -43.96
C ALA A 12 24.65 -16.93 -43.62
N LEU A 13 23.66 -17.51 -42.91
CA LEU A 13 23.46 -18.94 -42.54
C LEU A 13 24.32 -19.42 -41.35
N SER A 14 23.86 -20.25 -40.40
CA SER A 14 22.71 -21.16 -40.39
C SER A 14 22.41 -21.72 -38.97
N LEU A 15 21.12 -21.74 -38.63
CA LEU A 15 20.34 -22.79 -37.96
C LEU A 15 21.08 -24.09 -37.56
N SER A 16 20.98 -24.52 -36.30
CA SER A 16 21.03 -25.95 -35.90
C SER A 16 20.39 -26.19 -34.53
N LEU A 17 19.25 -26.89 -34.60
CA LEU A 17 18.40 -27.44 -33.55
C LEU A 17 18.96 -28.82 -33.13
N PHE A 18 19.10 -29.13 -31.84
CA PHE A 18 19.19 -30.52 -31.37
C PHE A 18 18.36 -30.73 -30.09
N LEU A 19 17.30 -31.49 -30.28
CA LEU A 19 16.39 -32.09 -29.30
C LEU A 19 16.87 -33.53 -29.08
N VAL A 20 17.21 -33.92 -27.84
CA VAL A 20 17.26 -35.34 -27.45
C VAL A 20 16.82 -35.50 -25.98
N ALA A 21 15.63 -36.07 -25.83
CA ALA A 21 15.21 -36.99 -24.75
C ALA A 21 14.56 -38.19 -25.49
N PRO A 22 14.13 -39.32 -24.86
CA PRO A 22 14.08 -39.67 -23.43
C PRO A 22 14.52 -41.14 -23.14
N ALA A 23 14.50 -41.58 -21.87
CA ALA A 23 14.21 -42.99 -21.51
C ALA A 23 13.92 -43.16 -20.00
N LEU A 24 12.73 -43.69 -19.70
CA LEU A 24 12.28 -44.26 -18.42
C LEU A 24 12.87 -45.67 -18.19
N ALA A 25 13.11 -46.08 -16.92
CA ALA A 25 12.38 -47.17 -16.23
C ALA A 25 13.04 -47.68 -14.90
N ILE A 26 12.36 -47.42 -13.76
CA ILE A 26 11.89 -48.27 -12.61
C ILE A 26 12.65 -49.57 -12.16
N PRO A 27 12.35 -50.18 -10.97
CA PRO A 27 12.58 -49.83 -9.54
C PRO A 27 13.51 -50.83 -8.79
N ALA A 28 13.90 -50.53 -7.54
CA ALA A 28 14.32 -51.54 -6.56
C ALA A 28 13.93 -51.16 -5.10
N CYS A 29 13.72 -52.20 -4.30
CA CYS A 29 12.93 -52.30 -3.08
C CYS A 29 13.77 -52.26 -1.79
N GLY A 30 13.16 -51.84 -0.67
CA GLY A 30 13.59 -52.07 0.73
C GLY A 30 13.35 -50.84 1.61
N GLY A 31 12.56 -50.80 2.68
CA GLY A 31 11.77 -51.79 3.39
C GLY A 31 12.16 -51.87 4.86
N GLU A 32 11.57 -51.04 5.74
CA GLU A 32 11.49 -51.32 7.19
C GLU A 32 10.28 -50.59 7.82
N GLY A 33 9.55 -51.32 8.67
CA GLY A 33 8.14 -51.09 9.01
C GLY A 33 7.88 -50.31 10.30
N GLY A 34 6.59 -50.06 10.59
CA GLY A 34 6.22 -49.49 11.88
C GLY A 34 4.83 -48.85 12.07
N ASN A 35 3.76 -49.59 11.81
CA ASN A 35 2.46 -49.54 12.51
C ASN A 35 1.47 -48.36 12.31
N GLY A 36 0.33 -48.68 11.68
CA GLY A 36 -0.93 -47.95 11.79
C GLY A 36 -2.09 -48.92 12.12
N GLY A 37 -3.02 -48.48 12.97
CA GLY A 37 -4.37 -49.06 13.16
C GLY A 37 -5.39 -47.98 12.85
N SER A 38 -6.16 -48.12 11.77
CA SER A 38 -7.55 -48.65 11.70
C SER A 38 -8.58 -47.75 12.41
N GLY A 39 -9.76 -47.45 11.85
CA GLY A 39 -10.41 -47.87 10.63
C GLY A 39 -11.70 -47.06 10.47
N ASN A 40 -12.09 -46.88 9.21
CA ASN A 40 -13.22 -46.08 8.75
C ASN A 40 -14.47 -46.96 8.53
N GLN A 41 -15.60 -46.27 8.31
CA GLN A 41 -16.71 -46.59 7.40
C GLN A 41 -18.10 -47.01 7.94
N GLY A 42 -19.08 -46.19 7.49
CA GLY A 42 -20.37 -46.59 6.91
C GLY A 42 -21.54 -46.57 7.91
N GLY A 43 -22.70 -45.98 7.65
CA GLY A 43 -23.29 -45.41 6.43
C GLY A 43 -24.81 -45.62 6.47
N SER A 44 -25.58 -44.52 6.34
CA SER A 44 -26.95 -44.35 5.81
C SER A 44 -28.14 -45.25 6.20
N GLY A 45 -29.31 -44.63 6.49
CA GLY A 45 -30.61 -45.16 6.06
C GLY A 45 -31.85 -45.02 6.98
N ASN A 46 -32.62 -43.95 6.75
CA ASN A 46 -34.10 -43.89 6.57
C ASN A 46 -35.13 -44.21 7.69
N GLY A 47 -35.99 -43.22 8.00
CA GLY A 47 -37.47 -43.31 7.98
C GLY A 47 -38.27 -43.84 9.19
N GLY A 48 -39.27 -43.08 9.67
CA GLY A 48 -40.49 -43.66 10.26
C GLY A 48 -41.12 -42.98 11.50
N SER A 49 -42.18 -42.21 11.24
CA SER A 49 -43.28 -41.68 12.06
C SER A 49 -43.74 -42.38 13.37
N GLY A 50 -44.24 -41.58 14.33
CA GLY A 50 -45.52 -41.86 15.03
C GLY A 50 -45.54 -41.91 16.57
N GLY A 51 -46.33 -41.01 17.20
CA GLY A 51 -47.27 -41.42 18.26
C GLY A 51 -47.11 -40.91 19.71
N SER A 52 -47.86 -39.84 20.03
CA SER A 52 -48.73 -39.61 21.20
C SER A 52 -48.24 -39.75 22.67
N GLY A 53 -48.52 -38.70 23.45
CA GLY A 53 -48.65 -38.74 24.90
C GLY A 53 -49.17 -37.40 25.44
N GLY A 54 -50.49 -37.26 25.56
CA GLY A 54 -51.15 -36.06 26.11
C GLY A 54 -51.59 -36.21 27.57
N ALA A 55 -51.71 -35.06 28.26
CA ALA A 55 -52.63 -34.75 29.36
C ALA A 55 -52.39 -33.27 29.74
N GLY A 56 -53.35 -32.38 29.97
CA GLY A 56 -54.81 -32.45 29.97
C GLY A 56 -55.38 -31.18 30.64
N GLY A 57 -56.53 -30.70 30.16
CA GLY A 57 -57.47 -29.76 30.83
C GLY A 57 -56.98 -28.31 30.96
N ILE A 58 -57.77 -27.25 30.74
CA ILE A 58 -59.22 -27.04 30.93
C ILE A 58 -59.59 -25.74 30.17
N GLY A 59 -60.69 -25.77 29.40
CA GLY A 59 -61.19 -24.60 28.66
C GLY A 59 -62.30 -23.84 29.41
N PHE A 60 -62.64 -22.64 28.92
CA PHE A 60 -63.99 -22.06 28.72
C PHE A 60 -63.86 -20.62 28.12
N PRO A 61 -64.90 -20.06 27.47
CA PRO A 61 -64.78 -19.35 26.19
C PRO A 61 -65.11 -17.84 26.23
N GLY A 62 -64.77 -17.09 25.17
CA GLY A 62 -65.37 -15.75 24.97
C GLY A 62 -64.68 -14.81 23.99
N SER A 63 -65.18 -14.79 22.75
CA SER A 63 -65.40 -13.62 21.85
C SER A 63 -64.65 -12.29 22.07
N GLY A 64 -63.91 -11.87 21.03
CA GLY A 64 -63.92 -10.52 20.46
C GLY A 64 -63.20 -9.39 21.21
N GLY A 65 -62.18 -8.79 20.58
CA GLY A 65 -61.61 -7.53 21.07
C GLY A 65 -60.34 -7.09 20.34
N ASN A 66 -60.50 -6.12 19.44
CA ASN A 66 -59.45 -5.35 18.80
C ASN A 66 -58.61 -4.59 19.85
N GLY A 67 -57.28 -4.62 19.75
CA GLY A 67 -56.40 -3.87 20.65
C GLY A 67 -54.94 -3.93 20.19
N GLY A 68 -54.50 -2.88 19.51
CA GLY A 68 -53.14 -2.74 19.00
C GLY A 68 -52.10 -2.68 20.12
N SER A 69 -50.95 -3.24 19.83
CA SER A 69 -49.68 -2.89 20.47
C SER A 69 -48.61 -3.01 19.40
N SER A 70 -48.38 -1.91 18.69
CA SER A 70 -47.25 -1.76 17.79
C SER A 70 -46.00 -1.63 18.64
N SER A 71 -45.38 -2.77 18.96
CA SER A 71 -43.98 -2.78 19.33
C SER A 71 -43.20 -2.32 18.11
N SER A 72 -42.60 -1.13 18.21
CA SER A 72 -41.58 -0.62 17.29
C SER A 72 -40.42 -1.59 17.26
N GLY A 73 -40.55 -2.64 16.45
CA GLY A 73 -39.44 -3.33 15.87
C GLY A 73 -38.88 -2.41 14.81
N ILE A 74 -37.64 -1.98 15.00
CA ILE A 74 -36.77 -1.63 13.88
C ILE A 74 -36.79 -2.84 12.94
N ASP A 75 -37.66 -2.80 11.94
CA ASP A 75 -37.65 -3.77 10.87
C ASP A 75 -36.24 -3.77 10.30
N ALA A 76 -35.59 -4.92 10.36
CA ALA A 76 -34.30 -5.15 9.74
C ALA A 76 -34.47 -4.85 8.25
N CYS A 77 -34.09 -3.64 7.85
CA CYS A 77 -34.09 -3.22 6.46
C CYS A 77 -33.20 -4.21 5.70
N VAL A 78 -33.82 -5.02 4.85
CA VAL A 78 -33.10 -5.93 3.95
C VAL A 78 -32.51 -5.05 2.85
N SER A 79 -31.32 -4.50 3.09
CA SER A 79 -30.57 -3.72 2.13
C SER A 79 -30.10 -4.62 1.00
N THR A 80 -30.29 -4.16 -0.24
CA THR A 80 -29.40 -4.56 -1.33
C THR A 80 -28.10 -3.80 -1.08
N ASN A 81 -27.20 -4.40 -0.29
CA ASN A 81 -25.91 -3.78 0.04
C ASN A 81 -25.17 -3.44 -1.24
N LYS A 82 -25.14 -2.16 -1.63
CA LYS A 82 -24.12 -1.63 -2.53
C LYS A 82 -23.06 -1.01 -1.64
N THR A 83 -21.99 -1.72 -1.37
CA THR A 83 -20.91 -1.21 -0.54
C THR A 83 -20.15 -0.15 -1.34
N ALA A 84 -20.09 1.09 -0.86
CA ALA A 84 -19.02 2.00 -1.25
C ALA A 84 -17.86 1.81 -0.27
N GLU A 85 -16.67 1.55 -0.79
CA GLU A 85 -15.43 1.36 -0.03
C GLU A 85 -14.57 2.63 -0.11
N LEU A 86 -13.64 2.78 0.83
CA LEU A 86 -12.62 3.83 0.73
C LEU A 86 -11.82 3.64 -0.57
N ARG A 87 -11.41 4.75 -1.18
CA ARG A 87 -10.55 4.72 -2.36
C ARG A 87 -9.31 3.87 -2.08
N PRO A 88 -8.98 2.87 -2.90
CA PRO A 88 -7.78 2.07 -2.70
C PRO A 88 -6.53 2.94 -2.67
N LEU A 89 -5.59 2.58 -1.79
CA LEU A 89 -4.30 3.25 -1.67
C LEU A 89 -3.25 2.52 -2.50
N ASP A 90 -2.60 3.28 -3.38
CA ASP A 90 -1.44 2.86 -4.16
C ASP A 90 -0.21 3.58 -3.65
N MET A 91 0.65 2.86 -2.92
CA MET A 91 1.88 3.37 -2.35
C MET A 91 3.07 2.97 -3.23
N TYR A 92 3.75 3.95 -3.80
CA TYR A 92 5.03 3.72 -4.47
C TYR A 92 6.19 4.10 -3.57
N VAL A 93 6.91 3.09 -3.06
CA VAL A 93 8.08 3.31 -2.21
C VAL A 93 9.30 3.51 -3.09
N MET A 94 9.90 4.69 -3.01
CA MET A 94 11.19 5.00 -3.61
C MET A 94 12.24 4.93 -2.50
N LEU A 95 12.99 3.83 -2.46
CA LEU A 95 13.90 3.50 -1.36
C LEU A 95 15.36 3.82 -1.72
N ASP A 96 16.00 4.56 -0.83
CA ASP A 96 17.42 4.86 -0.88
C ASP A 96 18.24 3.60 -0.61
N GLN A 97 19.14 3.28 -1.54
CA GLN A 97 20.10 2.20 -1.46
C GLN A 97 21.56 2.69 -1.56
N SER A 98 21.80 3.96 -1.27
CA SER A 98 23.13 4.57 -1.25
C SER A 98 24.02 3.97 -0.15
N GLY A 99 25.33 4.23 -0.23
CA GLY A 99 26.28 3.66 0.73
C GLY A 99 26.07 4.07 2.18
N SER A 100 25.46 5.23 2.44
CA SER A 100 25.13 5.69 3.80
C SER A 100 24.13 4.75 4.49
N MET A 101 23.18 4.18 3.73
CA MET A 101 22.19 3.23 4.23
C MET A 101 22.82 1.92 4.71
N VAL A 102 24.03 1.57 4.25
CA VAL A 102 24.72 0.33 4.62
C VAL A 102 25.68 0.53 5.80
N GLY A 103 26.00 1.79 6.16
CA GLY A 103 26.81 2.14 7.34
C GLY A 103 28.29 2.45 7.06
N TYR A 104 28.66 2.81 5.82
CA TYR A 104 30.06 3.11 5.48
C TYR A 104 30.30 4.61 5.25
N HIS A 105 31.26 5.19 5.98
CA HIS A 105 31.65 6.61 5.87
C HIS A 105 32.90 6.87 5.02
N ASP A 106 33.66 5.83 4.64
CA ASP A 106 34.84 5.98 3.79
C ASP A 106 34.65 5.24 2.46
N THR A 107 34.03 5.92 1.49
CA THR A 107 33.86 5.41 0.11
C THR A 107 35.17 5.46 -0.69
N SER A 108 36.21 6.16 -0.20
CA SER A 108 37.50 6.31 -0.90
C SER A 108 38.36 5.04 -0.91
N LYS A 109 37.94 4.02 -0.16
CA LYS A 109 38.69 2.79 0.08
C LYS A 109 38.08 1.53 -0.56
N TYR A 110 36.89 1.63 -1.17
CA TYR A 110 36.12 0.47 -1.64
C TYR A 110 35.62 0.61 -3.08
N ASP A 111 36.48 0.21 -4.03
CA ASP A 111 36.18 0.14 -5.46
C ASP A 111 35.42 -1.15 -5.87
N ASN A 112 35.18 -2.06 -4.92
CA ASN A 112 34.52 -3.32 -5.21
C ASN A 112 33.40 -3.59 -4.20
N CYS A 113 32.18 -3.80 -4.66
CA CYS A 113 31.10 -4.39 -3.84
C CYS A 113 31.40 -5.86 -3.53
N THR A 114 32.62 -6.21 -3.15
CA THR A 114 33.03 -7.56 -2.75
C THR A 114 33.42 -7.51 -1.29
N ALA A 115 32.49 -7.99 -0.46
CA ALA A 115 32.56 -8.12 0.98
C ALA A 115 32.51 -6.80 1.77
N ALA A 116 31.54 -6.72 2.69
CA ALA A 116 31.63 -5.84 3.84
C ALA A 116 32.95 -6.13 4.54
N VAL A 117 33.83 -5.14 4.60
CA VAL A 117 35.04 -5.25 5.43
C VAL A 117 34.61 -5.03 6.86
N GLU A 118 34.75 -6.07 7.68
CA GLU A 118 34.62 -5.97 9.14
C GLU A 118 35.64 -4.93 9.62
N ASP A 119 35.16 -3.76 10.00
CA ASP A 119 35.99 -2.71 10.60
C ASP A 119 36.19 -3.06 12.07
N ASP A 120 37.32 -3.71 12.42
CA ASP A 120 37.84 -3.90 13.79
C ASP A 120 36.81 -4.34 14.89
N GLY A 121 35.72 -5.01 14.51
CA GLY A 121 34.66 -5.46 15.42
C GLY A 121 33.54 -4.44 15.70
N LEU A 122 33.48 -3.32 14.99
CA LEU A 122 32.31 -2.42 14.97
C LEU A 122 31.35 -2.85 13.86
N VAL A 123 30.29 -3.55 14.25
CA VAL A 123 29.15 -3.80 13.35
C VAL A 123 28.40 -2.48 13.22
N SER A 124 28.62 -1.74 12.12
CA SER A 124 27.77 -0.62 11.75
C SER A 124 26.33 -1.12 11.60
N ILE A 125 25.40 -0.55 12.35
CA ILE A 125 23.96 -0.84 12.19
C ILE A 125 23.60 -0.47 10.75
N SER A 126 23.20 -1.47 9.96
CA SER A 126 22.79 -1.25 8.58
C SER A 126 21.35 -0.72 8.59
N ARG A 127 21.17 0.59 8.40
CA ARG A 127 19.86 1.23 8.22
C ARG A 127 19.05 0.51 7.14
N TRP A 128 19.72 0.06 6.08
CA TRP A 128 19.16 -0.79 5.04
C TRP A 128 18.50 -2.04 5.61
N LYS A 129 19.19 -2.81 6.46
CA LYS A 129 18.63 -4.02 7.07
C LYS A 129 17.38 -3.72 7.89
N ASP A 130 17.39 -2.64 8.66
CA ASP A 130 16.24 -2.27 9.50
C ASP A 130 15.05 -1.80 8.66
N VAL A 131 15.29 -0.96 7.64
CA VAL A 131 14.26 -0.46 6.72
C VAL A 131 13.66 -1.59 5.89
N THR A 132 14.49 -2.47 5.33
CA THR A 132 14.00 -3.64 4.56
C THR A 132 13.26 -4.64 5.44
N THR A 133 13.68 -4.82 6.69
CA THR A 133 12.94 -5.63 7.68
C THR A 133 11.58 -5.00 8.00
N ALA A 134 11.54 -3.68 8.20
CA ALA A 134 10.31 -2.94 8.47
C ALA A 134 9.32 -3.02 7.32
N LEU A 135 9.79 -2.79 6.09
CA LEU A 135 8.96 -2.87 4.89
C LEU A 135 8.40 -4.28 4.70
N ASN A 136 9.23 -5.32 4.89
CA ASN A 136 8.78 -6.71 4.89
C ASN A 136 7.73 -7.01 5.98
N GLY A 137 7.92 -6.47 7.18
CA GLY A 137 6.97 -6.60 8.30
C GLY A 137 5.63 -5.94 7.98
N PHE A 138 5.65 -4.69 7.52
CA PHE A 138 4.47 -3.93 7.14
C PHE A 138 3.64 -4.66 6.08
N MET A 139 4.27 -5.19 5.02
CA MET A 139 3.51 -5.86 3.95
C MET A 139 2.92 -7.22 4.35
N LYS A 140 3.53 -7.89 5.34
CA LYS A 140 3.05 -9.18 5.89
C LYS A 140 1.98 -9.00 6.97
N ASP A 141 1.85 -7.80 7.51
CA ASP A 141 0.83 -7.49 8.50
C ASP A 141 -0.57 -7.66 7.88
N PRO A 142 -1.48 -8.43 8.51
CA PRO A 142 -2.85 -8.61 8.01
C PRO A 142 -3.59 -7.29 7.77
N SER A 143 -3.27 -6.23 8.52
CA SER A 143 -3.82 -4.88 8.34
C SER A 143 -3.47 -4.24 7.00
N SER A 144 -2.41 -4.71 6.33
CA SER A 144 -1.96 -4.19 5.04
C SER A 144 -2.64 -4.87 3.84
N THR A 145 -3.48 -5.87 4.08
CA THR A 145 -4.23 -6.57 3.03
C THR A 145 -5.09 -5.59 2.23
N GLY A 146 -5.03 -5.67 0.89
CA GLY A 146 -5.81 -4.80 0.00
C GLY A 146 -5.17 -3.45 -0.33
N ILE A 147 -4.07 -3.08 0.35
CA ILE A 147 -3.25 -1.93 -0.07
C ILE A 147 -2.40 -2.36 -1.26
N ASN A 148 -2.24 -1.48 -2.24
CA ASN A 148 -1.32 -1.73 -3.34
C ASN A 148 0.03 -1.09 -3.02
N VAL A 149 1.11 -1.86 -3.08
CA VAL A 149 2.46 -1.38 -2.80
C VAL A 149 3.36 -1.72 -3.98
N GLY A 150 4.16 -0.78 -4.43
CA GLY A 150 5.25 -0.98 -5.40
C GLY A 150 6.57 -0.46 -4.85
N LEU A 151 7.67 -0.86 -5.48
CA LEU A 151 9.02 -0.55 -5.05
C LEU A 151 9.88 -0.06 -6.22
N GLY A 152 10.67 0.97 -5.96
CA GLY A 152 11.80 1.40 -6.77
C GLY A 152 12.99 1.76 -5.88
N PHE A 153 14.17 1.80 -6.47
CA PHE A 153 15.40 2.13 -5.76
C PHE A 153 16.10 3.33 -6.37
N PHE A 154 16.77 4.12 -5.53
CA PHE A 154 17.77 5.08 -5.96
C PHE A 154 19.00 5.00 -5.05
N PRO A 155 20.22 5.13 -5.57
CA PRO A 155 20.61 5.13 -6.99
C PRO A 155 20.23 3.82 -7.70
N PRO A 156 20.27 3.72 -9.05
CA PRO A 156 20.01 2.47 -9.75
C PRO A 156 21.09 1.44 -9.42
N TYR A 157 20.69 0.18 -9.26
CA TYR A 157 21.62 -0.93 -9.09
C TYR A 157 21.79 -1.68 -10.41
N GLN A 158 23.04 -1.88 -10.84
CA GLN A 158 23.35 -2.85 -11.89
C GLN A 158 24.00 -4.08 -11.29
N ALA A 159 23.46 -5.24 -11.66
CA ALA A 159 24.06 -6.53 -11.31
C ALA A 159 25.53 -6.56 -11.77
N PRO A 160 26.42 -7.17 -10.98
CA PRO A 160 27.84 -7.17 -11.27
C PRO A 160 28.15 -7.85 -12.61
N THR A 161 28.69 -7.08 -13.56
CA THR A 161 29.36 -7.64 -14.73
C THR A 161 30.84 -7.85 -14.39
N PRO A 162 31.45 -9.01 -14.66
CA PRO A 162 32.88 -9.21 -14.43
C PRO A 162 33.72 -8.14 -15.15
N GLY A 163 34.46 -7.35 -14.38
CA GLY A 163 35.34 -6.30 -14.91
C GLY A 163 34.73 -4.90 -15.04
N ALA A 164 33.47 -4.68 -14.63
CA ALA A 164 32.87 -3.35 -14.51
C ALA A 164 33.00 -2.79 -13.08
N THR A 165 33.29 -1.50 -12.95
CA THR A 165 33.05 -0.75 -11.69
C THR A 165 31.55 -0.80 -11.42
N LYS A 166 31.17 -1.20 -10.21
CA LYS A 166 29.80 -1.58 -9.84
C LYS A 166 28.89 -0.37 -9.54
N CYS A 167 29.27 0.79 -10.03
CA CYS A 167 28.70 2.11 -9.76
C CYS A 167 28.27 2.67 -11.11
N GLN A 168 27.02 3.10 -11.24
CA GLN A 168 26.53 3.60 -12.52
C GLN A 168 27.01 5.03 -12.74
N ASP A 169 27.57 5.31 -13.92
CA ASP A 169 27.92 6.66 -14.35
C ASP A 169 26.68 7.53 -14.70
N ASN A 170 25.49 6.92 -14.86
CA ASN A 170 24.26 7.59 -15.32
C ASN A 170 23.18 7.76 -14.24
N MET A 171 23.58 7.89 -12.97
CA MET A 171 22.66 7.99 -11.83
C MET A 171 21.75 9.23 -11.84
N CYS A 172 21.92 10.16 -12.79
CA CYS A 172 21.06 11.31 -12.95
C CYS A 172 20.01 11.17 -14.07
N ASP A 173 20.01 10.06 -14.82
CA ASP A 173 18.97 9.81 -15.82
C ASP A 173 17.65 9.40 -15.15
N ILE A 174 16.70 10.34 -15.17
CA ILE A 174 15.36 10.19 -14.61
C ILE A 174 14.65 8.93 -15.15
N ASN A 175 14.95 8.49 -16.38
CA ASN A 175 14.28 7.34 -16.97
C ASN A 175 14.69 6.00 -16.35
N GLU A 176 15.87 5.92 -15.74
CA GLU A 176 16.31 4.73 -14.98
C GLU A 176 15.39 4.50 -13.77
N TYR A 177 14.77 5.56 -13.24
CA TYR A 177 13.88 5.52 -12.07
C TYR A 177 12.39 5.47 -12.42
N ALA A 178 12.04 5.68 -13.69
CA ALA A 178 10.64 5.68 -14.14
C ALA A 178 10.07 4.27 -14.31
N THR A 179 10.94 3.25 -14.34
CA THR A 179 10.54 1.84 -14.35
C THR A 179 10.67 1.30 -12.92
N PRO A 180 9.59 0.79 -12.33
CA PRO A 180 9.67 0.23 -10.98
C PRO A 180 10.42 -1.10 -10.98
N GLU A 181 11.16 -1.35 -9.90
CA GLU A 181 11.72 -2.69 -9.62
C GLU A 181 10.58 -3.70 -9.43
N VAL A 182 9.58 -3.30 -8.63
CA VAL A 182 8.34 -4.05 -8.46
C VAL A 182 7.15 -3.12 -8.73
N PRO A 183 6.37 -3.36 -9.80
CA PRO A 183 5.17 -2.59 -10.09
C PRO A 183 4.16 -2.65 -8.94
N ILE A 184 3.37 -1.59 -8.77
CA ILE A 184 2.31 -1.53 -7.76
C ILE A 184 1.27 -2.62 -7.99
N ALA A 185 1.07 -3.48 -6.99
CA ALA A 185 -0.02 -4.45 -6.95
C ALA A 185 -0.47 -4.71 -5.50
N ALA A 186 -1.66 -5.31 -5.37
CA ALA A 186 -2.32 -5.54 -4.08
C ALA A 186 -1.53 -6.52 -3.21
N LEU A 187 -1.50 -6.24 -1.91
CA LEU A 187 -1.07 -7.20 -0.89
C LEU A 187 -2.21 -8.20 -0.59
N PRO A 188 -1.90 -9.50 -0.41
CA PRO A 188 -0.55 -10.06 -0.23
C PRO A 188 0.18 -10.45 -1.53
N GLY A 189 -0.41 -10.22 -2.70
CA GLY A 189 0.17 -10.63 -3.99
C GLY A 189 1.57 -10.10 -4.25
N ASN A 190 1.87 -8.87 -3.80
CA ASN A 190 3.19 -8.25 -3.95
C ASN A 190 4.17 -8.52 -2.80
N VAL A 191 3.81 -9.32 -1.78
CA VAL A 191 4.72 -9.62 -0.66
C VAL A 191 5.99 -10.32 -1.13
N THR A 192 5.85 -11.40 -1.93
CA THR A 192 7.01 -12.18 -2.41
C THR A 192 7.87 -11.38 -3.40
N PRO A 193 7.32 -10.76 -4.46
CA PRO A 193 8.13 -9.95 -5.38
C PRO A 193 8.94 -8.85 -4.69
N ILE A 194 8.34 -8.15 -3.71
CA ILE A 194 9.05 -7.10 -2.96
C ILE A 194 10.09 -7.72 -2.03
N ALA A 195 9.77 -8.82 -1.34
CA ALA A 195 10.75 -9.49 -0.48
C ALA A 195 11.98 -9.97 -1.26
N ASP A 196 11.78 -10.54 -2.46
CA ASP A 196 12.84 -10.97 -3.35
C ASP A 196 13.68 -9.77 -3.85
N ALA A 197 13.02 -8.66 -4.20
CA ALA A 197 13.70 -7.43 -4.62
C ALA A 197 14.53 -6.78 -3.49
N LEU A 198 14.20 -7.02 -2.22
CA LEU A 198 14.94 -6.50 -1.07
C LEU A 198 16.03 -7.46 -0.57
N ASP A 199 16.11 -8.69 -1.09
CA ASP A 199 17.07 -9.72 -0.66
C ASP A 199 18.47 -9.51 -1.27
N PHE A 200 19.04 -8.34 -1.01
CA PHE A 200 20.42 -8.02 -1.36
C PHE A 200 21.01 -6.98 -0.39
N THR A 201 22.33 -6.81 -0.46
CA THR A 201 23.04 -5.73 0.23
C THR A 201 23.52 -4.72 -0.83
N PRO A 202 23.08 -3.45 -0.75
CA PRO A 202 23.48 -2.43 -1.70
C PRO A 202 24.99 -2.21 -1.71
N CYS A 203 25.48 -1.73 -2.85
CA CYS A 203 26.87 -1.36 -2.95
C CYS A 203 27.14 0.03 -2.35
N PRO A 204 28.23 0.22 -1.58
CA PRO A 204 28.56 1.53 -1.01
C PRO A 204 28.96 2.63 -2.01
N CYS A 205 29.00 2.34 -3.32
CA CYS A 205 29.76 3.13 -4.28
C CYS A 205 28.96 4.16 -5.09
N ASN A 206 27.73 4.48 -4.66
CA ASN A 206 26.90 5.48 -5.32
C ASN A 206 26.44 6.54 -4.31
N GLY A 207 26.33 7.80 -4.76
CA GLY A 207 25.71 8.89 -4.00
C GLY A 207 24.20 8.71 -3.84
N THR A 208 23.53 9.77 -3.40
CA THR A 208 22.09 9.84 -3.16
C THR A 208 21.45 10.78 -4.20
N PRO A 209 21.21 10.33 -5.45
CA PRO A 209 20.62 11.13 -6.55
C PRO A 209 19.10 11.32 -6.34
N MET A 210 18.74 11.93 -5.21
CA MET A 210 17.37 12.05 -4.72
C MET A 210 16.46 12.78 -5.70
N SER A 211 16.98 13.80 -6.40
CA SER A 211 16.20 14.52 -7.41
C SER A 211 15.76 13.60 -8.54
N ALA A 212 16.70 12.89 -9.18
CA ALA A 212 16.39 12.02 -10.30
C ALA A 212 15.51 10.84 -9.87
N GLY A 213 15.81 10.24 -8.70
CA GLY A 213 15.01 9.19 -8.10
C GLY A 213 13.56 9.61 -7.86
N LEU A 214 13.35 10.77 -7.23
CA LEU A 214 12.00 11.30 -6.96
C LEU A 214 11.26 11.66 -8.26
N GLN A 215 11.96 12.23 -9.26
CA GLN A 215 11.34 12.55 -10.56
C GLN A 215 10.83 11.29 -11.29
N GLY A 216 11.61 10.22 -11.32
CA GLY A 216 11.18 8.96 -11.93
C GLY A 216 10.03 8.31 -11.17
N ALA A 217 10.08 8.33 -9.83
CA ALA A 217 9.00 7.85 -8.99
C ALA A 217 7.69 8.62 -9.22
N VAL A 218 7.75 9.95 -9.30
CA VAL A 218 6.58 10.79 -9.61
C VAL A 218 6.06 10.52 -11.02
N LYS A 219 6.94 10.29 -12.00
CA LYS A 219 6.53 9.94 -13.38
C LYS A 219 5.73 8.63 -13.40
N TYR A 220 6.23 7.60 -12.72
CA TYR A 220 5.51 6.33 -12.58
C TYR A 220 4.19 6.48 -11.82
N ALA A 221 4.19 7.21 -10.70
CA ALA A 221 2.99 7.45 -9.89
C ALA A 221 1.90 8.23 -10.65
N LYS A 222 2.29 9.24 -11.46
CA LYS A 222 1.35 9.98 -12.32
C LYS A 222 0.71 9.08 -13.37
N GLN A 223 1.48 8.17 -13.98
CA GLN A 223 0.92 7.18 -14.89
C GLN A 223 -0.08 6.26 -14.17
N ARG A 224 0.31 5.74 -13.00
CA ARG A 224 -0.55 4.88 -12.20
C ARG A 224 -1.87 5.57 -11.83
N ALA A 225 -1.82 6.83 -11.42
CA ALA A 225 -3.00 7.62 -11.07
C ALA A 225 -3.92 7.89 -12.27
N ALA A 226 -3.35 8.11 -13.45
CA ALA A 226 -4.13 8.27 -14.68
C ALA A 226 -4.85 6.98 -15.11
N GLU A 227 -4.20 5.82 -14.90
CA GLU A 227 -4.77 4.50 -15.19
C GLU A 227 -5.80 4.04 -14.13
N ASN A 228 -5.72 4.60 -12.91
CA ASN A 228 -6.56 4.22 -11.77
C ASN A 228 -7.15 5.49 -11.11
N PRO A 229 -8.06 6.22 -11.78
CA PRO A 229 -8.56 7.52 -11.29
C PRO A 229 -9.30 7.42 -9.96
N ASP A 230 -9.84 6.25 -9.62
CA ASP A 230 -10.53 6.01 -8.35
C ASP A 230 -9.58 5.66 -7.19
N HIS A 231 -8.27 5.54 -7.44
CA HIS A 231 -7.26 5.25 -6.40
C HIS A 231 -6.58 6.52 -5.89
N VAL A 232 -6.20 6.52 -4.62
CA VAL A 232 -5.24 7.51 -4.09
C VAL A 232 -3.84 6.97 -4.34
N VAL A 233 -3.05 7.68 -5.17
CA VAL A 233 -1.67 7.29 -5.47
C VAL A 233 -0.70 8.22 -4.77
N VAL A 234 0.25 7.67 -4.01
CA VAL A 234 1.24 8.42 -3.24
C VAL A 234 2.65 7.92 -3.52
N VAL A 235 3.63 8.80 -3.40
CA VAL A 235 5.06 8.42 -3.36
C VAL A 235 5.54 8.48 -1.92
N VAL A 236 6.26 7.45 -1.49
CA VAL A 236 6.96 7.39 -0.20
C VAL A 236 8.46 7.38 -0.47
N LEU A 237 9.13 8.50 -0.25
CA LEU A 237 10.57 8.64 -0.35
C LEU A 237 11.21 8.22 0.98
N ALA A 238 11.99 7.14 0.99
CA ALA A 238 12.67 6.65 2.18
C ALA A 238 14.19 6.80 2.03
N THR A 239 14.86 7.55 2.90
CA THR A 239 16.29 7.92 2.78
C THR A 239 16.94 8.20 4.14
N ASP A 240 18.26 8.04 4.25
CA ASP A 240 19.01 8.38 5.47
C ASP A 240 19.83 9.68 5.39
N GLY A 241 19.72 10.42 4.29
CA GLY A 241 20.65 11.52 4.03
C GLY A 241 20.08 12.68 3.24
N GLU A 242 20.87 13.75 3.24
CA GLU A 242 20.69 14.88 2.34
C GLU A 242 20.95 14.45 0.89
N PRO A 243 20.40 15.15 -0.12
CA PRO A 243 20.76 14.92 -1.52
C PRO A 243 22.27 15.13 -1.69
N LYS A 244 23.04 14.05 -1.69
CA LYS A 244 24.50 14.07 -1.88
C LYS A 244 24.84 13.25 -3.10
N GLY A 245 24.90 13.91 -4.25
CA GLY A 245 25.17 13.32 -5.55
C GLY A 245 24.84 14.34 -6.62
N ASP A 246 25.60 14.34 -7.70
CA ASP A 246 25.76 15.39 -8.72
C ASP A 246 24.47 15.77 -9.49
N CYS A 247 23.33 15.21 -9.13
CA CYS A 247 22.00 15.59 -9.65
C CYS A 247 21.33 16.69 -8.82
N SER A 248 22.08 17.41 -7.99
CA SER A 248 21.59 18.54 -7.19
C SER A 248 22.26 19.79 -7.76
N GLY A 249 21.53 20.52 -8.62
CA GLY A 249 22.05 21.67 -9.38
C GLY A 249 23.00 22.54 -8.56
N GLY A 250 24.29 22.44 -8.90
CA GLY A 250 25.43 23.05 -8.23
C GLY A 250 26.53 23.31 -9.26
N SER A 251 27.34 24.33 -9.02
CA SER A 251 28.09 25.15 -10.00
C SER A 251 29.09 24.49 -10.94
N ASP A 252 29.27 23.18 -10.89
CA ASP A 252 30.38 22.49 -11.54
C ASP A 252 29.92 21.61 -12.73
N ASP A 253 28.60 21.40 -12.85
CA ASP A 253 27.98 20.67 -13.96
C ASP A 253 26.96 21.59 -14.64
N ASP A 254 27.07 21.82 -15.94
CA ASP A 254 26.13 22.62 -16.76
C ASP A 254 24.68 22.05 -16.80
N GLU A 255 24.38 21.03 -15.99
CA GLU A 255 23.08 20.38 -15.89
C GLU A 255 22.32 20.87 -14.65
N ASN A 256 21.38 21.77 -14.90
CA ASN A 256 20.49 22.34 -13.89
C ASN A 256 19.39 21.32 -13.53
N TYR A 257 19.65 20.45 -12.55
CA TYR A 257 18.66 19.50 -12.05
C TYR A 257 17.65 20.15 -11.09
N THR A 258 16.37 19.83 -11.25
CA THR A 258 15.28 20.32 -10.39
C THR A 258 15.49 19.85 -8.93
N PRO A 259 15.51 20.74 -7.93
CA PRO A 259 15.64 20.33 -6.54
C PRO A 259 14.50 19.39 -6.09
N PRO A 260 14.74 18.40 -5.20
CA PRO A 260 13.71 17.46 -4.74
C PRO A 260 12.45 18.14 -4.16
N THR A 261 12.60 19.32 -3.54
CA THR A 261 11.48 20.12 -3.04
C THR A 261 10.57 20.62 -4.17
N GLU A 262 11.15 21.06 -5.29
CA GLU A 262 10.38 21.53 -6.46
C GLU A 262 9.72 20.34 -7.18
N VAL A 263 10.43 19.21 -7.29
CA VAL A 263 9.84 17.96 -7.80
C VAL A 263 8.63 17.53 -6.98
N ALA A 264 8.72 17.58 -5.64
CA ALA A 264 7.60 17.25 -4.75
C ALA A 264 6.44 18.25 -4.88
N GLN A 265 6.75 19.55 -5.02
CA GLN A 265 5.74 20.59 -5.25
C GLN A 265 4.97 20.37 -6.56
N ASP A 266 5.67 20.06 -7.65
CA ASP A 266 5.08 19.78 -8.97
C ASP A 266 4.32 18.45 -9.02
N ALA A 267 4.73 17.49 -8.20
CA ALA A 267 3.98 16.26 -7.98
C ALA A 267 2.63 16.56 -7.31
N PHE A 268 2.64 17.33 -6.23
CA PHE A 268 1.45 17.62 -5.44
C PHE A 268 0.48 18.60 -6.13
N THR A 269 1.00 19.67 -6.74
CA THR A 269 0.17 20.70 -7.39
C THR A 269 -0.23 20.36 -8.83
N GLY A 270 0.38 19.32 -9.40
CA GLY A 270 0.08 18.84 -10.74
C GLY A 270 -1.25 18.10 -10.86
N SER A 271 -1.57 17.68 -12.09
CA SER A 271 -2.73 16.83 -12.39
C SER A 271 -2.26 15.60 -13.18
N PRO A 272 -2.48 14.36 -12.69
CA PRO A 272 -3.03 14.03 -11.37
C PRO A 272 -2.09 14.47 -10.22
N SER A 273 -2.67 14.84 -9.08
CA SER A 273 -1.95 15.23 -7.86
C SER A 273 -1.37 13.99 -7.18
N ILE A 274 -0.08 14.03 -6.86
CA ILE A 274 0.65 12.94 -6.19
C ILE A 274 1.25 13.47 -4.89
N PRO A 275 0.65 13.16 -3.72
CA PRO A 275 1.27 13.45 -2.43
C PRO A 275 2.61 12.72 -2.28
N VAL A 276 3.62 13.43 -1.76
CA VAL A 276 4.95 12.87 -1.49
C VAL A 276 5.19 12.84 0.01
N TYR A 277 5.21 11.64 0.58
CA TYR A 277 5.61 11.39 1.96
C TYR A 277 7.10 11.11 2.01
N VAL A 278 7.74 11.51 3.12
CA VAL A 278 9.17 11.30 3.33
C VAL A 278 9.39 10.57 4.65
N ILE A 279 10.17 9.49 4.62
CA ILE A 279 10.64 8.79 5.81
C ILE A 279 12.16 8.96 5.86
N GLY A 280 12.63 9.76 6.82
CA GLY A 280 14.05 9.98 7.08
C GLY A 280 14.57 9.01 8.13
N VAL A 281 15.74 8.42 7.91
CA VAL A 281 16.40 7.51 8.87
C VAL A 281 17.73 8.12 9.34
N GLY A 282 17.93 8.28 10.64
CA GLY A 282 19.09 8.97 11.21
C GLY A 282 18.85 10.45 11.50
N ASP A 283 19.91 11.24 11.66
CA ASP A 283 19.83 12.60 12.27
C ASP A 283 19.80 13.77 11.27
N LEU A 284 19.94 13.51 9.96
CA LEU A 284 20.00 14.52 8.90
C LEU A 284 18.62 14.86 8.32
N LEU A 285 17.81 15.61 9.08
CA LEU A 285 16.36 15.61 8.90
C LEU A 285 15.73 16.97 8.52
N SER A 286 16.50 18.06 8.54
CA SER A 286 15.94 19.41 8.32
C SER A 286 15.50 19.66 6.87
N SER A 287 16.24 19.12 5.89
CA SER A 287 15.92 19.22 4.46
C SER A 287 14.73 18.35 4.05
N LEU A 288 14.56 17.19 4.68
CA LEU A 288 13.49 16.22 4.39
C LEU A 288 12.09 16.77 4.72
N ASN A 289 11.98 17.57 5.79
CA ASN A 289 10.73 18.28 6.11
C ASN A 289 10.32 19.24 4.99
N GLY A 290 11.27 19.91 4.33
CA GLY A 290 10.98 20.78 3.19
C GLY A 290 10.36 20.02 2.02
N ILE A 291 10.84 18.81 1.74
CA ILE A 291 10.32 17.95 0.68
C ILE A 291 8.91 17.47 1.01
N ALA A 292 8.68 16.98 2.24
CA ALA A 292 7.35 16.56 2.69
C ALA A 292 6.33 17.72 2.67
N ALA A 293 6.73 18.91 3.12
CA ALA A 293 5.89 20.10 3.09
C ALA A 293 5.51 20.49 1.65
N ALA A 294 6.49 20.52 0.74
CA ALA A 294 6.27 20.80 -0.68
C ALA A 294 5.38 19.74 -1.34
N GLY A 295 5.56 18.47 -0.96
CA GLY A 295 4.76 17.33 -1.38
C GLY A 295 3.35 17.24 -0.77
N GLY A 296 2.91 18.25 0.00
CA GLY A 296 1.57 18.31 0.58
C GLY A 296 1.35 17.41 1.79
N THR A 297 2.41 16.82 2.37
CA THR A 297 2.30 15.84 3.48
C THR A 297 2.81 16.38 4.82
N GLY A 298 3.28 17.63 4.83
CA GLY A 298 3.61 18.39 6.03
C GLY A 298 5.05 18.15 6.48
N GLN A 299 5.27 17.16 7.36
CA GLN A 299 6.60 16.86 7.90
C GLN A 299 7.00 15.44 7.54
N ALA A 300 8.31 15.24 7.38
CA ALA A 300 8.89 13.93 7.21
C ALA A 300 8.75 13.12 8.51
N PHE A 301 8.60 11.80 8.38
CA PHE A 301 8.66 10.87 9.50
C PHE A 301 10.12 10.58 9.80
N LEU A 302 10.59 11.04 10.95
CA LEU A 302 12.00 10.99 11.31
C LEU A 302 12.23 9.81 12.26
N VAL A 303 13.03 8.86 11.81
CA VAL A 303 13.33 7.63 12.52
C VAL A 303 14.76 7.72 13.06
N ASP A 304 14.91 7.59 14.38
CA ASP A 304 16.23 7.53 15.02
C ASP A 304 17.02 6.34 14.46
N GLY A 305 18.21 6.62 13.91
CA GLY A 305 19.02 5.65 13.20
C GLY A 305 19.83 4.71 14.11
N ASP A 306 19.89 4.99 15.41
CA ASP A 306 20.75 4.26 16.34
C ASP A 306 20.01 3.17 17.11
N GLN A 307 18.68 3.30 17.34
CA GLN A 307 17.83 2.25 17.93
C GLN A 307 16.35 2.34 17.52
N GLY A 308 15.71 1.19 17.31
CA GLY A 308 14.25 1.12 17.11
C GLY A 308 13.77 1.47 15.70
N THR A 309 14.69 1.61 14.74
CA THR A 309 14.45 1.97 13.34
C THR A 309 13.30 1.17 12.72
N THR A 310 13.30 -0.15 12.92
CA THR A 310 12.29 -1.04 12.35
C THR A 310 10.86 -0.68 12.80
N ALA A 311 10.64 -0.48 14.10
CA ALA A 311 9.31 -0.21 14.65
C ALA A 311 8.82 1.19 14.26
N ALA A 312 9.71 2.19 14.29
CA ALA A 312 9.40 3.55 13.89
C ALA A 312 9.11 3.66 12.38
N PHE A 313 9.85 2.92 11.55
CA PHE A 313 9.59 2.87 10.11
C PHE A 313 8.25 2.19 9.79
N VAL A 314 7.91 1.08 10.48
CA VAL A 314 6.57 0.47 10.39
C VAL A 314 5.49 1.47 10.82
N GLN A 315 5.71 2.21 11.91
CA GLN A 315 4.77 3.24 12.35
C GLN A 315 4.60 4.35 11.30
N ALA A 316 5.68 4.80 10.65
CA ALA A 316 5.61 5.78 9.58
C ALA A 316 4.76 5.28 8.40
N LEU A 317 4.95 4.04 7.95
CA LEU A 317 4.13 3.43 6.89
C LEU A 317 2.65 3.33 7.30
N ASN A 318 2.38 2.98 8.55
CA ASN A 318 1.04 2.95 9.13
C ASN A 318 0.39 4.33 9.18
N ASP A 319 1.12 5.37 9.56
CA ASP A 319 0.63 6.74 9.58
C ASP A 319 0.37 7.27 8.16
N ILE A 320 1.24 6.95 7.20
CA ILE A 320 1.05 7.29 5.78
C ILE A 320 -0.23 6.64 5.26
N ARG A 321 -0.44 5.34 5.54
CA ARG A 321 -1.68 4.63 5.20
C ARG A 321 -2.89 5.40 5.73
N GLY A 322 -2.94 5.69 7.03
CA GLY A 322 -4.06 6.41 7.64
C GLY A 322 -4.27 7.81 7.04
N LYS A 323 -3.19 8.56 6.81
CA LYS A 323 -3.27 9.92 6.24
C LYS A 323 -3.75 9.93 4.79
N ALA A 324 -3.34 8.93 4.00
CA ALA A 324 -3.67 8.81 2.59
C ALA A 324 -5.10 8.31 2.34
N LEU A 325 -5.77 7.70 3.34
CA LEU A 325 -7.20 7.43 3.26
C LEU A 325 -7.98 8.75 3.11
N SER A 326 -8.81 8.82 2.08
CA SER A 326 -9.71 9.95 1.87
C SER A 326 -10.81 9.95 2.95
N CYS A 327 -11.16 11.12 3.50
CA CYS A 327 -12.39 11.28 4.30
C CYS A 327 -13.64 11.40 3.40
N GLU A 328 -13.45 11.36 2.09
CA GLU A 328 -14.48 11.50 1.06
C GLU A 328 -14.65 10.15 0.37
N ILE A 329 -15.90 9.70 0.28
CA ILE A 329 -16.32 8.45 -0.32
C ILE A 329 -17.15 8.79 -1.55
N ALA A 330 -16.70 8.35 -2.72
CA ALA A 330 -17.47 8.56 -3.95
C ALA A 330 -18.74 7.70 -3.94
N ILE A 331 -19.86 8.28 -4.35
CA ILE A 331 -21.12 7.57 -4.51
C ILE A 331 -21.17 7.02 -5.94
N PRO A 332 -21.22 5.68 -6.14
CA PRO A 332 -21.28 5.12 -7.48
C PRO A 332 -22.61 5.47 -8.16
N ALA A 333 -22.56 5.67 -9.48
CA ALA A 333 -23.77 5.94 -10.25
C ALA A 333 -24.78 4.77 -10.11
N PRO A 334 -26.07 5.04 -9.89
CA PRO A 334 -27.06 3.98 -9.80
C PRO A 334 -27.21 3.27 -11.16
N PRO A 335 -27.45 1.95 -11.18
CA PRO A 335 -27.75 1.20 -12.40
C PRO A 335 -28.92 1.81 -13.17
N PRO A 336 -29.00 1.58 -14.50
CA PRO A 336 -30.08 2.09 -15.32
C PRO A 336 -31.46 1.71 -14.76
N GLY A 337 -32.30 2.70 -14.49
CA GLY A 337 -33.66 2.52 -13.96
C GLY A 337 -33.77 2.57 -12.43
N GLU A 338 -32.66 2.66 -11.71
CA GLU A 338 -32.64 2.91 -10.27
C GLU A 338 -32.29 4.37 -9.96
N THR A 339 -32.84 4.90 -8.87
CA THR A 339 -32.47 6.21 -8.32
C THR A 339 -32.03 6.04 -6.88
N LEU A 340 -30.88 6.60 -6.54
CA LEU A 340 -30.45 6.65 -5.14
C LEU A 340 -31.33 7.62 -4.38
N ASP A 341 -31.87 7.19 -3.24
CA ASP A 341 -32.49 8.10 -2.27
C ASP A 341 -31.43 8.55 -1.25
N PRO A 342 -31.05 9.84 -1.24
CA PRO A 342 -30.07 10.38 -0.29
C PRO A 342 -30.49 10.25 1.18
N ASN A 343 -31.76 9.97 1.47
CA ASN A 343 -32.25 9.76 2.84
C ASN A 343 -32.17 8.30 3.28
N LEU A 344 -31.83 7.38 2.36
CA LEU A 344 -31.71 5.96 2.65
C LEU A 344 -30.25 5.50 2.60
N VAL A 345 -29.35 6.17 3.33
CA VAL A 345 -27.92 5.87 3.35
C VAL A 345 -27.40 5.78 4.77
N ASN A 346 -26.66 4.73 5.09
CA ASN A 346 -25.98 4.59 6.37
C ASN A 346 -24.50 4.32 6.15
N VAL A 347 -23.67 4.98 6.96
CA VAL A 347 -22.22 4.79 6.97
C VAL A 347 -21.87 4.04 8.24
N VAL A 348 -21.36 2.83 8.08
CA VAL A 348 -21.04 1.92 9.19
C VAL A 348 -19.54 1.72 9.25
N TYR A 349 -18.95 2.17 10.36
CA TYR A 349 -17.57 1.94 10.72
C TYR A 349 -17.46 0.65 11.53
N LYS A 350 -16.62 -0.26 11.06
CA LYS A 350 -16.29 -1.50 11.75
C LYS A 350 -14.83 -1.44 12.24
N PRO A 351 -14.62 -1.30 13.57
CA PRO A 351 -13.30 -1.31 14.17
C PRO A 351 -12.53 -2.60 13.88
N SER A 352 -11.21 -2.52 13.73
CA SER A 352 -10.33 -3.69 13.57
C SER A 352 -9.99 -4.38 14.89
N ASP A 353 -10.16 -3.69 16.03
CA ASP A 353 -9.88 -4.20 17.37
C ASP A 353 -10.94 -5.18 17.91
N GLY A 354 -11.98 -5.46 17.12
CA GLY A 354 -13.09 -6.33 17.49
C GLY A 354 -14.18 -5.63 18.32
N SER A 355 -14.08 -4.32 18.52
CA SER A 355 -15.16 -3.51 19.11
C SER A 355 -16.41 -3.54 18.24
N PRO A 356 -17.62 -3.27 18.81
CA PRO A 356 -18.86 -3.25 18.05
C PRO A 356 -18.85 -2.25 16.90
N GLU A 357 -19.58 -2.56 15.83
CA GLU A 357 -19.79 -1.65 14.71
C GLU A 357 -20.46 -0.34 15.17
N VAL A 358 -20.03 0.77 14.59
CA VAL A 358 -20.53 2.10 14.86
C VAL A 358 -21.18 2.65 13.60
N THR A 359 -22.47 2.95 13.67
CA THR A 359 -23.16 3.69 12.60
C THR A 359 -22.92 5.18 12.81
N PHE A 360 -22.23 5.83 11.86
CA PHE A 360 -22.11 7.28 11.84
C PHE A 360 -23.42 7.91 11.38
N THR A 361 -23.76 9.03 12.03
CA THR A 361 -25.01 9.73 11.79
C THR A 361 -24.90 10.70 10.61
N LYS A 362 -26.00 10.92 9.88
CA LYS A 362 -26.06 11.89 8.78
C LYS A 362 -26.27 13.30 9.33
N ALA A 363 -25.27 14.15 9.21
CA ALA A 363 -25.34 15.59 9.40
C ALA A 363 -25.98 16.29 8.19
N ALA A 364 -26.58 17.46 8.44
CA ALA A 364 -27.14 18.29 7.37
C ALA A 364 -26.04 18.86 6.46
N ASP A 365 -24.95 19.32 7.07
CA ASP A 365 -23.78 19.89 6.42
C ASP A 365 -22.58 19.88 7.40
N ALA A 366 -21.45 20.43 6.95
CA ALA A 366 -20.22 20.52 7.72
C ALA A 366 -20.34 21.31 9.03
N ALA A 367 -21.32 22.21 9.18
CA ALA A 367 -21.46 23.03 10.40
C ALA A 367 -21.90 22.18 11.60
N VAL A 368 -22.62 21.08 11.35
CA VAL A 368 -23.08 20.15 12.40
C VAL A 368 -21.93 19.27 12.95
N CYS A 369 -20.80 19.18 12.25
CA CYS A 369 -19.69 18.32 12.64
C CYS A 369 -19.12 18.62 14.03
N ALA A 370 -19.20 19.87 14.49
CA ALA A 370 -18.74 20.26 15.83
C ALA A 370 -19.66 19.73 16.94
N ASP A 371 -20.96 19.66 16.68
CA ASP A 371 -21.98 19.26 17.65
C ASP A 371 -22.21 17.74 17.67
N VAL A 372 -22.01 17.08 16.52
CA VAL A 372 -22.16 15.63 16.37
C VAL A 372 -20.91 15.05 15.71
N PRO A 373 -19.83 14.80 16.47
CA PRO A 373 -18.54 14.47 15.87
C PRO A 373 -18.49 13.13 15.11
N GLY A 374 -19.33 12.16 15.50
CA GLY A 374 -19.51 10.87 14.82
C GLY A 374 -20.50 10.94 13.65
N SER A 375 -20.40 11.96 12.80
CA SER A 375 -21.31 12.17 11.68
C SER A 375 -20.61 12.29 10.33
N TRP A 376 -21.40 12.28 9.26
CA TRP A 376 -21.01 12.47 7.88
C TRP A 376 -22.07 13.32 7.16
N TYR A 377 -21.71 13.98 6.07
CA TYR A 377 -22.62 14.81 5.28
C TYR A 377 -22.36 14.60 3.78
N TYR A 378 -23.23 15.13 2.92
CA TYR A 378 -23.02 15.10 1.48
C TYR A 378 -22.30 16.35 0.98
N ASP A 379 -21.56 16.22 -0.11
CA ASP A 379 -21.03 17.34 -0.88
C ASP A 379 -22.15 18.29 -1.35
N ASP A 380 -23.20 17.74 -1.95
CA ASP A 380 -24.43 18.44 -2.34
C ASP A 380 -25.64 17.64 -1.81
N PRO A 381 -26.39 18.17 -0.82
CA PRO A 381 -27.56 17.49 -0.27
C PRO A 381 -28.67 17.19 -1.29
N ALA A 382 -28.76 17.94 -2.39
CA ALA A 382 -29.78 17.76 -3.42
C ALA A 382 -29.36 16.77 -4.51
N LYS A 383 -28.06 16.68 -4.81
CA LYS A 383 -27.49 15.79 -5.82
C LYS A 383 -26.14 15.26 -5.37
N PRO A 384 -26.13 14.35 -4.38
CA PRO A 384 -24.89 13.95 -3.75
C PRO A 384 -24.04 13.15 -4.73
N THR A 385 -22.77 13.51 -4.85
CA THR A 385 -21.76 12.73 -5.56
C THR A 385 -20.74 12.11 -4.60
N GLN A 386 -20.66 12.62 -3.37
CA GLN A 386 -19.74 12.17 -2.35
C GLN A 386 -20.33 12.20 -0.94
N ILE A 387 -19.92 11.25 -0.10
CA ILE A 387 -20.10 11.28 1.35
C ILE A 387 -18.82 11.81 1.97
N ILE A 388 -18.93 12.81 2.84
CA ILE A 388 -17.79 13.44 3.53
C ILE A 388 -17.92 13.17 5.03
N LEU A 389 -16.91 12.51 5.60
CA LEU A 389 -16.85 12.26 7.04
C LEU A 389 -16.48 13.53 7.80
N CYS A 390 -17.16 13.79 8.91
CA CYS A 390 -16.75 14.86 9.83
C CYS A 390 -15.37 14.57 10.43
N PRO A 391 -14.63 15.59 10.91
CA PRO A 391 -13.24 15.44 11.33
C PRO A 391 -12.98 14.34 12.39
N GLU A 392 -13.84 14.18 13.40
CA GLU A 392 -13.65 13.13 14.41
C GLU A 392 -13.97 11.73 13.84
N ALA A 393 -15.07 11.59 13.11
CA ALA A 393 -15.40 10.34 12.40
C ALA A 393 -14.25 9.93 11.46
N CYS A 394 -13.72 10.87 10.68
CA CYS A 394 -12.58 10.60 9.83
C CYS A 394 -11.32 10.24 10.63
N SER A 395 -11.04 10.95 11.73
CA SER A 395 -9.88 10.66 12.59
C SER A 395 -9.93 9.25 13.18
N LYS A 396 -11.13 8.76 13.54
CA LYS A 396 -11.31 7.37 14.01
C LYS A 396 -10.92 6.36 12.95
N ILE A 397 -11.36 6.56 11.71
CA ILE A 397 -10.99 5.68 10.59
C ILE A 397 -9.51 5.78 10.28
N LYS A 398 -8.95 7.00 10.20
CA LYS A 398 -7.53 7.20 9.90
C LYS A 398 -6.61 6.62 10.97
N GLY A 399 -7.07 6.56 12.22
CA GLY A 399 -6.36 5.89 13.32
C GLY A 399 -6.54 4.38 13.34
N ASP A 400 -7.60 3.85 12.72
CA ASP A 400 -7.87 2.42 12.59
C ASP A 400 -7.55 1.92 11.18
N ASN A 401 -6.28 1.62 11.06
CA ASN A 401 -5.56 1.16 9.91
C ASN A 401 -6.07 -0.11 9.21
N SER A 402 -6.97 -0.88 9.83
CA SER A 402 -7.63 -2.05 9.22
C SER A 402 -9.15 -1.96 9.32
N ALA A 403 -9.68 -0.80 9.67
CA ALA A 403 -11.12 -0.60 9.75
C ALA A 403 -11.79 -0.82 8.40
N GLN A 404 -13.00 -1.34 8.46
CA GLN A 404 -13.88 -1.40 7.30
C GLN A 404 -14.90 -0.27 7.42
N LEU A 405 -15.05 0.49 6.33
CA LEU A 405 -16.12 1.46 6.20
C LEU A 405 -17.10 0.93 5.16
N ASN A 406 -18.31 0.63 5.60
CA ASN A 406 -19.37 0.14 4.74
C ASN A 406 -20.41 1.24 4.56
N VAL A 407 -20.66 1.64 3.31
CA VAL A 407 -21.83 2.46 2.99
C VAL A 407 -22.95 1.53 2.55
N ALA A 408 -24.07 1.54 3.28
CA ALA A 408 -25.27 0.79 2.95
C ALA A 408 -26.31 1.74 2.36
N PHE A 409 -26.76 1.45 1.12
CA PHE A 409 -27.85 2.18 0.46
C PHE A 409 -29.16 1.37 0.57
N GLY A 410 -30.29 2.09 0.69
CA GLY A 410 -31.64 1.53 0.75
C GLY A 410 -32.27 1.46 2.14
N CYS A 411 -31.60 1.92 3.19
CA CYS A 411 -32.13 1.98 4.56
C CYS A 411 -32.13 3.39 5.13
N GLU A 412 -33.19 3.77 5.85
CA GLU A 412 -33.35 5.12 6.40
C GLU A 412 -32.11 5.55 7.20
N SER A 413 -31.61 6.76 6.91
CA SER A 413 -30.39 7.28 7.49
C SER A 413 -30.60 7.61 8.96
N VAL A 414 -29.66 7.24 9.83
CA VAL A 414 -29.68 7.72 11.23
C VAL A 414 -29.26 9.19 11.26
N ILE A 415 -30.19 10.11 11.55
CA ILE A 415 -29.95 11.55 11.48
C ILE A 415 -29.22 12.08 12.71
N ALA A 416 -28.21 12.93 12.49
CA ALA A 416 -27.53 13.68 13.54
C ALA A 416 -28.45 14.77 14.09
N ILE A 417 -28.67 14.81 15.40
CA ILE A 417 -29.48 15.85 16.06
C ILE A 417 -28.53 16.73 16.88
N PRO A 418 -28.26 17.98 16.45
CA PRO A 418 -27.49 18.94 17.25
C PRO A 418 -28.19 19.20 18.59
N LYS A 419 -27.42 19.40 19.66
CA LYS A 419 -27.96 19.69 20.99
C LYS A 419 -28.19 21.17 21.24
#